data_AF-I0FEB7-F1
#
_entry.id   AF-I0FEB7-F1
#
_cell.length_a   1.000
_cell.length_b   1.000
_cell.length_c   1.000
_cell.angle_alpha   90.00
_cell.angle_beta   90.00
_cell.angle_gamma   90.00
#
_symmetry.space_group_name_H-M   'P 1'
#
loop_
_entity.id
_entity.type
_entity.pdbx_description
1 polymer ?
#
loop_
_entity_poly.entity_id
_entity_poly.type
_entity_poly.pdbx_seq_one_letter_code
_entity_poly.pdbx_strand_id
1 'polypeptide(L)'
;MNTKILLSIPTVVICTQCNNTTNEKLQYEENLAKEIISRRKEYIGKFEDLQSRTTNPTEELNKSFKEPYETIEGSKTITVSLFITTKKTNVTWIKNKALTINGLDSKPISELQNKIRYSYSISPIKEDGALSNKIMPIVLFETTQNGQDFEVTSFTLTDAPNLNFNKRQYSALTSLFYTPPKSEKSQENGYVNAYPFWIANQNDEVIKALTQNKLIRAKIKVKNPKTRFAEEYDIELDTQYLILLITDVLQKNPGLSTVAPNFNLK
;
A
#
# COMPACT_ATOMS: atom_id res chain seq x y z
N MET A 1 -66.52 -18.20 -54.29
CA MET A 1 -66.88 -17.22 -53.25
C MET A 1 -65.63 -16.84 -52.49
N ASN A 2 -65.32 -15.54 -52.43
CA ASN A 2 -64.08 -14.99 -51.88
C ASN A 2 -63.99 -15.18 -50.37
N THR A 3 -63.08 -16.05 -49.93
CA THR A 3 -62.69 -16.20 -48.52
C THR A 3 -61.74 -15.06 -48.16
N LYS A 4 -62.24 -14.02 -47.48
CA LYS A 4 -61.38 -12.97 -46.92
C LYS A 4 -60.71 -13.51 -45.66
N ILE A 5 -59.41 -13.75 -45.74
CA ILE A 5 -58.56 -14.11 -44.59
C ILE A 5 -58.33 -12.83 -43.79
N LEU A 6 -58.84 -12.79 -42.57
CA LEU A 6 -58.58 -11.74 -41.60
C LEU A 6 -57.18 -12.00 -40.99
N LEU A 7 -56.19 -11.20 -41.37
CA LEU A 7 -54.86 -11.23 -40.74
C LEU A 7 -54.98 -10.68 -39.32
N SER A 8 -54.87 -11.55 -38.31
CA SER A 8 -54.66 -11.15 -36.91
C SER A 8 -53.24 -10.64 -36.74
N ILE A 9 -53.07 -9.35 -36.52
CA ILE A 9 -51.77 -8.74 -36.16
C ILE A 9 -51.53 -9.05 -34.67
N PRO A 10 -50.46 -9.78 -34.29
CA PRO A 10 -50.12 -9.93 -32.89
C PRO A 10 -49.51 -8.61 -32.39
N THR A 11 -50.22 -7.91 -31.51
CA THR A 11 -49.67 -6.82 -30.70
C THR A 11 -48.56 -7.36 -29.81
N VAL A 12 -47.32 -7.02 -30.14
CA VAL A 12 -46.16 -7.24 -29.29
C VAL A 12 -46.27 -6.30 -28.10
N VAL A 13 -46.60 -6.84 -26.92
CA VAL A 13 -46.47 -6.13 -25.65
C VAL A 13 -44.99 -6.17 -25.27
N ILE A 14 -44.26 -5.09 -25.55
CA ILE A 14 -42.91 -4.89 -25.04
C ILE A 14 -43.05 -4.48 -23.58
N CYS A 15 -43.00 -5.45 -22.67
CA CYS A 15 -42.76 -5.18 -21.26
C CYS A 15 -41.31 -4.69 -21.11
N THR A 16 -41.08 -3.38 -21.14
CA THR A 16 -39.84 -2.82 -20.62
C THR A 16 -39.86 -3.02 -19.11
N GLN A 17 -39.27 -4.10 -18.62
CA GLN A 17 -38.90 -4.20 -17.22
C GLN A 17 -37.84 -3.11 -16.96
N CYS A 18 -38.27 -2.02 -16.33
CA CYS A 18 -37.38 -0.98 -15.83
C CYS A 18 -36.40 -1.63 -14.83
N ASN A 19 -35.11 -1.44 -15.09
CA ASN A 19 -34.00 -2.12 -14.43
C ASN A 19 -33.72 -1.49 -13.05
N ASN A 20 -34.62 -1.70 -12.08
CA ASN A 20 -34.48 -1.19 -10.70
C ASN A 20 -33.26 -1.78 -9.97
N THR A 21 -32.81 -2.97 -10.36
CA THR A 21 -31.64 -3.67 -9.85
C THR A 21 -30.33 -2.89 -9.97
N THR A 22 -30.21 -2.01 -10.98
CA THR A 22 -29.01 -1.20 -11.19
C THR A 22 -28.93 -0.04 -10.21
N ASN A 23 -30.06 0.60 -9.90
CA ASN A 23 -30.10 1.75 -8.98
C ASN A 23 -29.83 1.34 -7.53
N GLU A 24 -30.39 0.21 -7.08
CA GLU A 24 -30.16 -0.31 -5.73
C GLU A 24 -28.69 -0.71 -5.51
N LYS A 25 -28.06 -1.34 -6.50
CA LYS A 25 -26.63 -1.70 -6.44
C LYS A 25 -25.74 -0.46 -6.37
N LEU A 26 -26.00 0.56 -7.20
CA LEU A 26 -25.24 1.81 -7.18
C LEU A 26 -25.38 2.52 -5.83
N GLN A 27 -26.60 2.56 -5.28
CA GLN A 27 -26.85 3.18 -3.97
C GLN A 27 -26.14 2.42 -2.84
N TYR A 28 -26.10 1.08 -2.89
CA TYR A 28 -25.35 0.26 -1.92
C TYR A 28 -23.84 0.53 -1.99
N GLU A 29 -23.26 0.55 -3.20
CA GLU A 29 -21.84 0.85 -3.41
C GLU A 29 -21.48 2.26 -2.90
N GLU A 30 -22.35 3.25 -3.16
CA GLU A 30 -22.16 4.62 -2.68
C GLU A 30 -22.24 4.72 -1.15
N ASN A 31 -23.19 4.03 -0.52
CA ASN A 31 -23.33 3.99 0.93
C ASN A 31 -22.12 3.31 1.59
N LEU A 32 -21.65 2.19 1.03
CA LEU A 32 -20.45 1.50 1.50
C LEU A 32 -19.21 2.39 1.40
N ALA A 33 -19.04 3.11 0.28
CA ALA A 33 -17.95 4.06 0.11
C ALA A 33 -17.98 5.18 1.16
N LYS A 34 -19.16 5.75 1.44
CA LYS A 34 -19.34 6.76 2.49
C LYS A 34 -19.00 6.22 3.88
N GLU A 35 -19.42 5.00 4.19
CA GLU A 35 -19.12 4.36 5.48
C GLU A 35 -17.61 4.11 5.66
N ILE A 36 -16.92 3.65 4.61
CA ILE A 36 -15.46 3.45 4.62
C ILE A 36 -14.75 4.80 4.86
N ILE A 37 -15.16 5.85 4.16
CA ILE A 37 -14.59 7.20 4.33
C ILE A 37 -14.79 7.71 5.76
N SER A 38 -16.00 7.55 6.31
CA SER A 38 -16.32 7.98 7.68
C SER A 38 -15.48 7.25 8.73
N ARG A 39 -15.39 5.91 8.63
CA ARG A 39 -14.58 5.09 9.55
C ARG A 39 -13.11 5.46 9.50
N ARG A 40 -12.56 5.63 8.29
CA ARG A 40 -11.18 6.07 8.10
C ARG A 40 -10.93 7.43 8.76
N LYS A 41 -11.84 8.39 8.55
CA LYS A 41 -11.71 9.73 9.14
C LYS A 41 -11.72 9.69 10.66
N GLU A 42 -12.61 8.91 11.26
CA GLU A 42 -12.64 8.71 12.71
C GLU A 42 -11.35 8.06 13.23
N TYR A 43 -10.88 7.04 12.52
CA TYR A 43 -9.65 6.32 12.87
C TYR A 43 -8.42 7.23 12.83
N ILE A 44 -8.22 7.99 11.74
CA ILE A 44 -7.12 8.95 11.62
C ILE A 44 -7.28 10.10 12.63
N GLY A 45 -8.50 10.59 12.85
CA GLY A 45 -8.77 11.66 13.81
C GLY A 45 -8.37 11.30 15.25
N LYS A 46 -8.48 10.01 15.64
CA LYS A 46 -7.98 9.54 16.94
C LYS A 46 -6.45 9.68 17.06
N PHE A 47 -5.71 9.48 15.97
CA PHE A 47 -4.26 9.68 15.94
C PHE A 47 -3.88 11.15 16.03
N GLU A 48 -4.55 12.01 15.26
CA GLU A 48 -4.31 13.46 15.31
C GLU A 48 -4.60 14.04 16.69
N ASP A 49 -5.71 13.61 17.33
CA ASP A 49 -6.08 14.03 18.69
C ASP A 49 -5.03 13.58 19.72
N LEU A 50 -4.61 12.31 19.69
CA LEU A 50 -3.55 11.79 20.56
C LEU A 50 -2.22 12.55 20.39
N GLN A 51 -1.88 12.94 19.16
CA GLN A 51 -0.67 13.75 18.94
C GLN A 51 -0.78 15.18 19.46
N SER A 52 -1.98 15.76 19.45
CA SER A 52 -2.18 17.15 19.88
C SER A 52 -2.21 17.34 21.40
N ARG A 53 -2.58 16.31 22.17
CA ARG A 53 -2.82 16.40 23.62
C ARG A 53 -1.60 16.14 24.49
N THR A 54 -0.54 15.58 23.93
CA THR A 54 0.59 15.05 24.69
C THR A 54 1.86 15.83 24.38
N THR A 55 2.64 16.17 25.41
CA THR A 55 3.95 16.85 25.24
C THR A 55 5.00 15.91 24.63
N ASN A 56 4.86 14.60 24.82
CA ASN A 56 5.62 13.52 24.17
C ASN A 56 4.69 12.48 23.50
N PRO A 57 4.02 12.80 22.38
CA PRO A 57 3.03 11.92 21.74
C PRO A 57 3.52 10.52 21.43
N THR A 58 4.76 10.42 20.95
CA THR A 58 5.36 9.16 20.50
C THR A 58 5.51 8.17 21.65
N GLU A 59 5.82 8.63 22.87
CA GLU A 59 5.96 7.75 24.04
C GLU A 59 4.62 7.15 24.48
N GLU A 60 3.54 7.93 24.45
CA GLU A 60 2.21 7.41 24.80
C GLU A 60 1.66 6.48 23.71
N LEU A 61 1.83 6.84 22.44
CA LEU A 61 1.48 5.96 21.31
C LEU A 61 2.25 4.64 21.37
N ASN A 62 3.53 4.67 21.74
CA ASN A 62 4.37 3.49 21.92
C ASN A 62 3.84 2.51 22.96
N LYS A 63 3.15 2.98 24.01
CA LYS A 63 2.51 2.09 25.01
C LYS A 63 1.36 1.27 24.42
N SER A 64 0.75 1.75 23.33
CA SER A 64 -0.38 1.09 22.66
C SER A 64 0.03 0.10 21.57
N PHE A 65 1.31 0.13 21.15
CA PHE A 65 1.83 -0.75 20.11
C PHE A 65 2.33 -2.08 20.65
N LYS A 66 2.17 -3.13 19.83
CA LYS A 66 2.77 -4.43 20.10
C LYS A 66 4.30 -4.38 20.02
N GLU A 67 4.84 -3.50 19.19
CA GLU A 67 6.27 -3.29 18.99
C GLU A 67 6.55 -1.78 19.00
N PRO A 68 7.71 -1.33 19.51
CA PRO A 68 7.98 0.11 19.60
C PRO A 68 8.02 0.74 18.20
N TYR A 69 7.41 1.91 18.07
CA TYR A 69 7.56 2.75 16.89
C TYR A 69 8.93 3.43 16.92
N GLU A 70 9.80 2.97 16.02
CA GLU A 70 11.12 3.54 15.77
C GLU A 70 11.35 3.67 14.28
N THR A 71 12.05 4.73 13.86
CA THR A 71 12.34 5.00 12.45
C THR A 71 13.82 4.91 12.13
N ILE A 72 14.11 4.48 10.91
CA ILE A 72 15.44 4.50 10.30
C ILE A 72 15.37 5.39 9.07
N GLU A 73 16.30 6.32 8.97
CA GLU A 73 16.45 7.22 7.82
C GLU A 73 17.71 6.85 7.04
N GLY A 74 17.69 7.11 5.72
CA GLY A 74 18.85 6.87 4.91
C GLY A 74 18.79 7.54 3.55
N SER A 75 19.86 7.33 2.78
CA SER A 75 19.99 7.81 1.41
C SER A 75 20.53 6.72 0.50
N LYS A 76 20.12 6.72 -0.76
CA LYS A 76 20.59 5.78 -1.78
C LYS A 76 20.83 6.51 -3.09
N THR A 77 21.92 6.17 -3.77
CA THR A 77 22.12 6.61 -5.15
C THR A 77 21.43 5.63 -6.10
N ILE A 78 20.53 6.14 -6.94
CA ILE A 78 19.93 5.37 -8.04
C ILE A 78 20.51 5.86 -9.37
N THR A 79 20.63 4.95 -10.33
CA THR A 79 21.05 5.27 -11.69
C THR A 79 19.82 5.27 -12.59
N VAL A 80 19.53 6.39 -13.22
CA VAL A 80 18.47 6.56 -14.21
C VAL A 80 19.14 6.64 -15.59
N SER A 81 18.77 5.73 -16.48
CA SER A 81 19.24 5.72 -17.86
C SER A 81 18.44 6.72 -18.69
N LEU A 82 19.09 7.65 -19.37
CA LEU A 82 18.50 8.63 -20.28
C LEU A 82 19.02 8.36 -21.69
N PHE A 83 18.44 7.38 -22.38
CA PHE A 83 18.77 6.90 -23.74
C PHE A 83 20.26 6.62 -24.02
N ILE A 84 21.09 7.67 -24.07
CA ILE A 84 22.54 7.66 -24.33
C ILE A 84 23.40 8.02 -23.10
N THR A 85 22.81 8.53 -22.02
CA THR A 85 23.52 8.92 -20.79
C THR A 85 22.93 8.23 -19.57
N THR A 86 23.67 8.21 -18.46
CA THR A 86 23.13 7.79 -17.17
C THR A 86 23.25 8.95 -16.19
N LYS A 87 22.14 9.26 -15.50
CA LYS A 87 22.12 10.21 -14.40
C LYS A 87 22.13 9.44 -13.09
N LYS A 88 23.07 9.77 -12.21
CA LYS A 88 23.02 9.35 -10.81
C LYS A 88 22.16 10.35 -10.05
N THR A 89 21.15 9.86 -9.33
CA THR A 89 20.27 10.66 -8.50
C THR A 89 20.37 10.16 -7.07
N ASN A 90 20.61 11.05 -6.12
CA ASN A 90 20.59 10.70 -4.70
C ASN A 90 19.18 10.84 -4.15
N VAL A 91 18.62 9.76 -3.65
CA VAL A 91 17.30 9.74 -3.03
C VAL A 91 17.42 9.55 -1.52
N THR A 92 16.56 10.22 -0.77
CA THR A 92 16.42 10.01 0.69
C THR A 92 15.13 9.27 1.00
N TRP A 93 15.13 8.50 2.08
CA TRP A 93 14.00 7.69 2.51
C TRP A 93 13.94 7.62 4.04
N ILE A 94 12.77 7.30 4.55
CA ILE A 94 12.55 6.89 5.94
C ILE A 94 11.74 5.60 5.95
N LYS A 95 11.94 4.76 6.96
CA LYS A 95 11.11 3.58 7.21
C LYS A 95 10.92 3.37 8.71
N ASN A 96 9.84 2.72 9.12
CA ASN A 96 9.79 2.18 10.48
C ASN A 96 10.60 0.88 10.58
N LYS A 97 11.05 0.54 11.79
CA LYS A 97 11.69 -0.76 12.04
C LYS A 97 10.75 -1.91 11.67
N ALA A 98 11.35 -3.02 11.26
CA ALA A 98 10.61 -4.19 10.80
C ALA A 98 9.76 -4.84 11.90
N LEU A 99 8.53 -5.16 11.54
CA LEU A 99 7.43 -5.64 12.36
C LEU A 99 7.13 -7.11 12.06
N THR A 100 6.54 -7.78 13.05
CA THR A 100 6.13 -9.19 12.94
C THR A 100 4.96 -9.35 11.98
N ILE A 101 5.06 -10.28 11.03
CA ILE A 101 3.95 -10.65 10.15
C ILE A 101 2.96 -11.52 10.94
N ASN A 102 1.76 -11.02 11.13
CA ASN A 102 0.67 -11.72 11.80
C ASN A 102 -0.32 -12.29 10.80
N GLY A 103 -0.98 -13.40 11.15
CA GLY A 103 -2.13 -13.94 10.43
C GLY A 103 -3.43 -13.23 10.79
N LEU A 104 -4.54 -13.71 10.23
CA LEU A 104 -5.89 -13.15 10.46
C LEU A 104 -6.42 -13.32 11.90
N ASP A 105 -5.73 -14.09 12.74
CA ASP A 105 -6.00 -14.21 14.16
C ASP A 105 -5.17 -13.24 15.01
N SER A 106 -4.51 -12.26 14.36
CA SER A 106 -3.60 -11.29 14.96
C SER A 106 -2.41 -11.90 15.71
N LYS A 107 -2.07 -13.18 15.45
CA LYS A 107 -0.89 -13.87 16.00
C LYS A 107 0.21 -14.02 14.95
N PRO A 108 1.48 -14.14 15.36
CA PRO A 108 2.58 -14.38 14.43
C PRO A 108 2.39 -15.68 13.63
N ILE A 109 2.67 -15.64 12.33
CA ILE A 109 2.69 -16.85 11.49
C ILE A 109 3.99 -17.60 11.76
N SER A 110 3.89 -18.81 12.33
CA SER A 110 5.03 -19.63 12.77
C SER A 110 6.08 -19.87 11.68
N GLU A 111 5.63 -20.05 10.45
CA GLU A 111 6.45 -20.38 9.29
C GLU A 111 7.32 -19.20 8.86
N LEU A 112 6.84 -17.97 9.08
CA LEU A 112 7.50 -16.72 8.72
C LEU A 112 8.26 -16.11 9.91
N GLN A 113 7.90 -16.48 11.13
CA GLN A 113 8.50 -15.97 12.35
C GLN A 113 10.02 -16.12 12.35
N ASN A 114 10.73 -15.05 12.73
CA ASN A 114 12.19 -14.96 12.71
C ASN A 114 12.83 -15.15 11.33
N LYS A 115 12.07 -15.21 10.24
CA LYS A 115 12.58 -15.37 8.87
C LYS A 115 12.24 -14.17 7.99
N ILE A 116 11.00 -13.71 8.05
CA ILE A 116 10.51 -12.57 7.27
C ILE A 116 9.73 -11.64 8.18
N ARG A 117 9.96 -10.34 8.02
CA ARG A 117 9.26 -9.27 8.71
C ARG A 117 8.81 -8.23 7.69
N TYR A 118 7.95 -7.30 8.08
CA TYR A 118 7.52 -6.23 7.18
C TYR A 118 7.75 -4.86 7.78
N SER A 119 7.95 -3.85 6.95
CA SER A 119 7.98 -2.46 7.36
C SER A 119 7.26 -1.58 6.34
N TYR A 120 6.91 -0.37 6.74
CA TYR A 120 6.55 0.68 5.81
C TYR A 120 7.75 1.59 5.58
N SER A 121 7.90 2.05 4.34
CA SER A 121 8.88 3.04 3.95
C SER A 121 8.22 4.15 3.14
N ILE A 122 8.76 5.35 3.23
CA ILE A 122 8.39 6.49 2.39
C ILE A 122 9.62 6.91 1.60
N SER A 123 9.52 6.85 0.28
CA SER A 123 10.64 7.11 -0.62
C SER A 123 10.13 7.47 -2.02
N PRO A 124 10.85 8.33 -2.78
CA PRO A 124 11.88 9.24 -2.31
C PRO A 124 11.26 10.45 -1.57
N ILE A 125 11.83 10.86 -0.44
CA ILE A 125 11.45 12.12 0.23
C ILE A 125 12.09 13.30 -0.50
N LYS A 126 13.39 13.19 -0.77
CA LYS A 126 14.18 14.14 -1.57
C LYS A 126 14.88 13.43 -2.71
N GLU A 127 15.02 14.12 -3.84
CA GLU A 127 15.86 13.78 -4.99
C GLU A 127 16.89 14.90 -5.18
N ASP A 128 18.18 14.57 -5.15
CA ASP A 128 19.30 15.53 -5.27
C ASP A 128 19.19 16.74 -4.31
N GLY A 129 18.64 16.50 -3.10
CA GLY A 129 18.45 17.50 -2.05
C GLY A 129 17.13 18.28 -2.12
N ALA A 130 16.41 18.23 -3.25
CA ALA A 130 15.10 18.86 -3.40
C ALA A 130 13.97 17.90 -2.99
N LEU A 131 12.87 18.42 -2.44
CA LEU A 131 11.69 17.61 -2.13
C LEU A 131 11.14 16.95 -3.40
N SER A 132 10.79 15.67 -3.33
CA SER A 132 10.33 14.91 -4.49
C SER A 132 8.81 14.94 -4.63
N ASN A 133 8.34 15.18 -5.84
CA ASN A 133 6.93 14.97 -6.22
C ASN A 133 6.59 13.49 -6.51
N LYS A 134 7.58 12.59 -6.43
CA LYS A 134 7.44 11.14 -6.65
C LYS A 134 7.41 10.35 -5.34
N ILE A 135 7.42 11.04 -4.20
CA ILE A 135 7.30 10.42 -2.88
C ILE A 135 6.13 9.43 -2.87
N MET A 136 6.32 8.24 -2.32
CA MET A 136 5.25 7.24 -2.23
C MET A 136 5.44 6.35 -0.99
N PRO A 137 4.36 5.79 -0.44
CA PRO A 137 4.46 4.71 0.54
C PRO A 137 4.88 3.41 -0.15
N ILE A 138 5.70 2.62 0.56
CA ILE A 138 6.23 1.33 0.13
C ILE A 138 5.98 0.34 1.26
N VAL A 139 5.40 -0.82 0.95
CA VAL A 139 5.38 -1.97 1.85
C VAL A 139 6.62 -2.80 1.57
N LEU A 140 7.51 -2.92 2.56
CA LEU A 140 8.74 -3.68 2.49
C LEU A 140 8.56 -5.01 3.22
N PHE A 141 9.00 -6.10 2.62
CA PHE A 141 9.21 -7.36 3.33
C PHE A 141 10.70 -7.63 3.40
N GLU A 142 11.20 -7.94 4.59
CA GLU A 142 12.64 -8.05 4.87
C GLU A 142 12.96 -9.42 5.45
N THR A 143 13.98 -10.07 4.91
CA THR A 143 14.46 -11.35 5.42
C THR A 143 15.48 -11.15 6.52
N THR A 144 15.44 -12.01 7.53
CA THR A 144 16.51 -12.12 8.54
C THR A 144 17.63 -13.03 8.03
N GLN A 145 18.68 -13.20 8.82
CA GLN A 145 19.71 -14.22 8.55
C GLN A 145 19.12 -15.65 8.43
N ASN A 146 18.15 -16.00 9.29
CA ASN A 146 17.49 -17.32 9.26
C ASN A 146 16.53 -17.48 8.07
N GLY A 147 16.09 -16.37 7.48
CA GLY A 147 15.21 -16.33 6.32
C GLY A 147 15.90 -15.88 5.04
N GLN A 148 17.23 -15.81 4.99
CA GLN A 148 17.96 -15.14 3.90
C GLN A 148 17.64 -15.69 2.50
N ASP A 149 17.28 -16.97 2.42
CA ASP A 149 16.94 -17.64 1.17
C ASP A 149 15.51 -17.32 0.72
N PHE A 150 14.62 -16.89 1.61
CA PHE A 150 13.23 -16.65 1.25
C PHE A 150 13.07 -15.43 0.35
N GLU A 151 12.09 -15.48 -0.55
CA GLU A 151 11.74 -14.35 -1.42
C GLU A 151 10.24 -14.05 -1.30
N VAL A 152 9.89 -12.79 -1.01
CA VAL A 152 8.50 -12.34 -1.14
C VAL A 152 8.25 -11.88 -2.57
N THR A 153 7.47 -12.66 -3.29
CA THR A 153 7.30 -12.52 -4.75
C THR A 153 6.04 -11.74 -5.13
N SER A 154 5.02 -11.79 -4.27
CA SER A 154 3.73 -11.13 -4.47
C SER A 154 3.21 -10.52 -3.19
N PHE A 155 2.48 -9.41 -3.32
CA PHE A 155 1.71 -8.75 -2.28
C PHE A 155 0.40 -8.21 -2.88
N THR A 156 -0.72 -8.50 -2.24
CA THR A 156 -2.05 -8.03 -2.67
C THR A 156 -2.87 -7.65 -1.45
N LEU A 157 -3.47 -6.47 -1.45
CA LEU A 157 -4.43 -6.09 -0.41
C LEU A 157 -5.75 -6.81 -0.66
N THR A 158 -6.20 -7.62 0.31
CA THR A 158 -7.49 -8.31 0.23
C THR A 158 -8.63 -7.30 0.33
N ASP A 159 -8.44 -6.25 1.14
CA ASP A 159 -9.46 -5.21 1.32
C ASP A 159 -9.46 -4.13 0.22
N ALA A 160 -8.46 -4.13 -0.67
CA ALA A 160 -8.36 -3.22 -1.81
C ALA A 160 -7.75 -3.92 -3.05
N PRO A 161 -8.43 -4.95 -3.60
CA PRO A 161 -7.85 -5.85 -4.62
C PRO A 161 -7.60 -5.19 -5.98
N ASN A 162 -8.17 -4.00 -6.22
CA ASN A 162 -7.93 -3.20 -7.42
C ASN A 162 -6.52 -2.59 -7.45
N LEU A 163 -5.84 -2.47 -6.30
CA LEU A 163 -4.49 -1.94 -6.21
C LEU A 163 -3.45 -3.03 -6.51
N ASN A 164 -2.79 -2.92 -7.66
CA ASN A 164 -1.80 -3.91 -8.10
C ASN A 164 -0.38 -3.55 -7.67
N PHE A 165 -0.03 -3.89 -6.43
CA PHE A 165 1.32 -3.75 -5.87
C PHE A 165 2.37 -4.62 -6.55
N ASN A 166 1.98 -5.64 -7.33
CA ASN A 166 2.90 -6.54 -8.01
C ASN A 166 3.48 -5.93 -9.29
N LYS A 167 2.78 -4.93 -9.85
CA LYS A 167 3.14 -4.26 -11.11
C LYS A 167 4.49 -3.54 -11.03
N ARG A 168 4.79 -2.88 -9.90
CA ARG A 168 6.08 -2.24 -9.55
C ARG A 168 6.78 -1.55 -10.72
N GLN A 169 6.03 -0.73 -11.45
CA GLN A 169 6.56 0.00 -12.60
C GLN A 169 6.00 1.43 -12.59
N TYR A 170 6.80 2.35 -13.12
CA TYR A 170 6.35 3.72 -13.37
C TYR A 170 5.50 3.78 -14.64
N SER A 171 5.16 4.96 -15.14
CA SER A 171 4.54 5.09 -16.46
C SER A 171 5.36 4.36 -17.53
N ALA A 172 4.74 3.96 -18.66
CA ALA A 172 5.45 3.26 -19.73
C ALA A 172 6.70 4.03 -20.19
N LEU A 173 6.60 5.36 -20.30
CA LEU A 173 7.72 6.23 -20.66
C LEU A 173 8.81 6.25 -19.59
N THR A 174 8.46 6.40 -18.31
CA THR A 174 9.45 6.43 -17.22
C THR A 174 10.12 5.07 -17.01
N SER A 175 9.39 3.97 -17.26
CA SER A 175 9.91 2.61 -17.13
C SER A 175 10.99 2.27 -18.17
N LEU A 176 11.04 2.99 -19.30
CA LEU A 176 12.16 2.90 -20.26
C LEU A 176 13.48 3.42 -19.68
N PHE A 177 13.41 4.32 -18.70
CA PHE A 177 14.57 5.01 -18.13
C PHE A 177 15.00 4.43 -16.78
N TYR A 178 14.07 3.81 -16.06
CA TYR A 178 14.36 3.25 -14.75
C TYR A 178 13.40 2.11 -14.39
N THR A 179 13.97 0.95 -14.09
CA THR A 179 13.24 -0.17 -13.48
C THR A 179 13.81 -0.40 -12.08
N PRO A 180 13.05 -0.09 -11.01
CA PRO A 180 13.47 -0.41 -9.65
C PRO A 180 13.72 -1.90 -9.49
N PRO A 181 14.76 -2.31 -8.74
CA PRO A 181 15.00 -3.71 -8.49
C PRO A 181 13.86 -4.30 -7.66
N LYS A 182 13.50 -5.56 -7.94
CA LYS A 182 12.46 -6.29 -7.19
C LYS A 182 12.93 -6.74 -5.80
N SER A 183 14.24 -6.73 -5.57
CA SER A 183 14.87 -6.99 -4.28
C SER A 183 16.15 -6.17 -4.13
N GLU A 184 16.52 -5.88 -2.90
CA GLU A 184 17.77 -5.20 -2.55
C GLU A 184 18.31 -5.66 -1.20
N LYS A 185 19.49 -5.20 -0.80
CA LYS A 185 19.98 -5.44 0.56
C LYS A 185 19.22 -4.58 1.56
N SER A 186 18.75 -5.19 2.64
CA SER A 186 18.13 -4.42 3.72
C SER A 186 19.16 -3.45 4.32
N GLN A 187 18.68 -2.27 4.71
CA GLN A 187 19.46 -1.24 5.38
C GLN A 187 19.25 -1.26 6.90
N GLU A 188 18.46 -2.22 7.41
CA GLU A 188 18.25 -2.44 8.84
C GLU A 188 19.18 -3.54 9.36
N ASN A 189 19.87 -3.28 10.47
CA ASN A 189 20.76 -4.27 11.09
C ASN A 189 19.98 -5.52 11.51
N GLY A 190 20.55 -6.70 11.26
CA GLY A 190 19.89 -8.00 11.51
C GLY A 190 19.06 -8.54 10.34
N TYR A 191 18.89 -7.76 9.27
CA TYR A 191 18.18 -8.16 8.05
C TYR A 191 19.12 -8.25 6.85
N VAL A 192 18.74 -9.04 5.84
CA VAL A 192 19.59 -9.42 4.72
C VAL A 192 19.08 -8.85 3.41
N ASN A 193 17.87 -9.23 2.99
CA ASN A 193 17.27 -8.78 1.74
C ASN A 193 15.94 -8.07 2.02
N ALA A 194 15.57 -7.10 1.17
CA ALA A 194 14.32 -6.38 1.20
C ALA A 194 13.59 -6.53 -0.13
N TYR A 195 12.27 -6.68 -0.08
CA TYR A 195 11.37 -6.87 -1.22
C TYR A 195 10.32 -5.75 -1.22
N PRO A 196 10.53 -4.66 -1.99
CA PRO A 196 9.62 -3.52 -2.01
C PRO A 196 8.39 -3.74 -2.89
N PHE A 197 7.25 -3.30 -2.37
CA PHE A 197 5.95 -3.27 -3.05
C PHE A 197 5.34 -1.87 -2.97
N TRP A 198 5.06 -1.29 -4.14
CA TRP A 198 4.61 0.09 -4.28
C TRP A 198 3.82 0.27 -5.59
N ILE A 199 3.10 1.38 -5.68
CA ILE A 199 2.35 1.78 -6.88
C ILE A 199 2.67 3.25 -7.16
N ALA A 200 3.30 3.52 -8.30
CA ALA A 200 3.64 4.89 -8.68
C ALA A 200 2.39 5.70 -9.04
N ASN A 201 2.41 6.99 -8.69
CA ASN A 201 1.40 7.99 -9.05
C ASN A 201 -0.03 7.68 -8.56
N GLN A 202 -0.19 6.85 -7.53
CA GLN A 202 -1.48 6.51 -6.91
C GLN A 202 -1.43 6.69 -5.38
N ASN A 203 -0.72 7.73 -4.92
CA ASN A 203 -0.51 7.93 -3.48
C ASN A 203 -1.82 8.06 -2.72
N ASP A 204 -2.78 8.79 -3.26
CA ASP A 204 -4.06 9.02 -2.59
C ASP A 204 -4.81 7.70 -2.39
N GLU A 205 -4.94 6.90 -3.44
CA GLU A 205 -5.62 5.61 -3.40
C GLU A 205 -4.87 4.60 -2.51
N VAL A 206 -3.55 4.55 -2.61
CA VAL A 206 -2.71 3.65 -1.80
C VAL A 206 -2.75 4.02 -0.33
N ILE A 207 -2.58 5.31 0.02
CA ILE A 207 -2.64 5.76 1.41
C ILE A 207 -4.03 5.50 1.97
N LYS A 208 -5.10 5.82 1.24
CA LYS A 208 -6.48 5.53 1.67
C LYS A 208 -6.69 4.04 1.95
N ALA A 209 -6.27 3.16 1.04
CA ALA A 209 -6.39 1.72 1.22
C ALA A 209 -5.54 1.20 2.39
N LEU A 210 -4.31 1.70 2.56
CA LEU A 210 -3.41 1.27 3.62
C LEU A 210 -3.73 1.90 4.99
N THR A 211 -4.64 2.87 5.07
CA THR A 211 -4.98 3.58 6.33
C THR A 211 -6.47 3.53 6.66
N GLN A 212 -7.24 2.67 5.99
CA GLN A 212 -8.70 2.60 6.19
C GLN A 212 -9.12 2.16 7.59
N ASN A 213 -8.33 1.28 8.22
CA ASN A 213 -8.62 0.60 9.48
C ASN A 213 -7.31 0.35 10.23
N LYS A 214 -7.40 0.04 11.53
CA LYS A 214 -6.24 -0.34 12.37
C LYS A 214 -5.44 -1.49 11.78
N LEU A 215 -6.14 -2.51 11.30
CA LEU A 215 -5.57 -3.68 10.64
C LEU A 215 -6.12 -3.74 9.22
N ILE A 216 -5.26 -4.06 8.26
CA ILE A 216 -5.65 -4.34 6.87
C ILE A 216 -5.22 -5.74 6.49
N ARG A 217 -6.10 -6.43 5.77
CA ARG A 217 -5.86 -7.81 5.34
C ARG A 217 -5.18 -7.82 3.99
N ALA A 218 -4.21 -8.71 3.85
CA ALA A 218 -3.45 -8.87 2.62
C ALA A 218 -3.05 -10.33 2.42
N LYS A 219 -2.56 -10.61 1.22
CA LYS A 219 -1.95 -11.88 0.84
C LYS A 219 -0.52 -11.64 0.40
N ILE A 220 0.40 -12.49 0.85
CA ILE A 220 1.76 -12.56 0.33
C ILE A 220 2.06 -13.93 -0.24
N LYS A 221 2.84 -13.97 -1.33
CA LYS A 221 3.44 -15.22 -1.82
C LYS A 221 4.90 -15.25 -1.50
N VAL A 222 5.30 -16.24 -0.71
CA VAL A 222 6.67 -16.43 -0.26
C VAL A 222 7.22 -17.68 -0.93
N LYS A 223 8.34 -17.51 -1.61
CA LYS A 223 9.08 -18.60 -2.24
C LYS A 223 10.24 -19.00 -1.37
N ASN A 224 10.41 -20.29 -1.14
CA ASN A 224 11.65 -20.84 -0.60
C ASN A 224 12.44 -21.49 -1.76
N PRO A 225 13.57 -20.91 -2.19
CA PRO A 225 14.37 -21.43 -3.30
C PRO A 225 14.90 -22.85 -3.06
N LYS A 226 15.06 -23.26 -1.79
CA LYS A 226 15.53 -24.61 -1.43
C LYS A 226 14.47 -25.68 -1.73
N THR A 227 13.19 -25.35 -1.56
CA THR A 227 12.08 -26.28 -1.83
C THR A 227 11.43 -26.05 -3.19
N ARG A 228 11.71 -24.90 -3.84
CA ARG A 228 11.10 -24.41 -5.09
C ARG A 228 9.59 -24.20 -5.02
N PHE A 229 8.96 -24.40 -3.87
CA PHE A 229 7.55 -24.13 -3.66
C PHE A 229 7.33 -22.69 -3.24
N ALA A 230 6.21 -22.13 -3.71
CA ALA A 230 5.70 -20.84 -3.27
C ALA A 230 4.44 -21.10 -2.44
N GLU A 231 4.43 -20.57 -1.23
CA GLU A 231 3.29 -20.63 -0.31
C GLU A 231 2.62 -19.26 -0.26
N GLU A 232 1.29 -19.27 -0.17
CA GLU A 232 0.49 -18.06 0.02
C GLU A 232 0.06 -17.96 1.48
N TYR A 233 0.22 -16.77 2.07
CA TYR A 233 -0.18 -16.50 3.44
C TYR A 233 -1.16 -15.34 3.47
N ASP A 234 -2.26 -15.52 4.20
CA ASP A 234 -3.15 -14.44 4.61
C ASP A 234 -2.56 -13.73 5.83
N ILE A 235 -2.38 -12.42 5.73
CA ILE A 235 -1.68 -11.60 6.73
C ILE A 235 -2.48 -10.37 7.12
N GLU A 236 -2.19 -9.84 8.30
CA GLU A 236 -2.64 -8.53 8.76
C GLU A 236 -1.47 -7.56 8.89
N LEU A 237 -1.65 -6.34 8.38
CA LEU A 237 -0.70 -5.24 8.57
C LEU A 237 -1.29 -4.20 9.52
N ASP A 238 -0.48 -3.74 10.48
CA ASP A 238 -0.85 -2.71 11.45
C ASP A 238 -0.57 -1.33 10.87
N THR A 239 -1.64 -0.64 10.50
CA THR A 239 -1.56 0.61 9.72
C THR A 239 -1.14 1.81 10.56
N GLN A 240 -1.18 1.69 11.88
CA GLN A 240 -0.83 2.76 12.79
C GLN A 240 0.63 3.21 12.59
N TYR A 241 1.53 2.26 12.30
CA TYR A 241 2.93 2.57 11.98
C TYR A 241 3.07 3.39 10.70
N LEU A 242 2.25 3.12 9.67
CA LEU A 242 2.23 3.92 8.45
C LEU A 242 1.69 5.32 8.70
N ILE A 243 0.61 5.45 9.48
CA ILE A 243 0.04 6.75 9.83
C ILE A 243 1.09 7.62 10.52
N LEU A 244 1.77 7.08 11.54
CA LEU A 244 2.86 7.81 12.22
C LEU A 244 3.99 8.16 11.26
N LEU A 245 4.40 7.23 10.41
CA LEU A 245 5.48 7.47 9.44
C LEU A 245 5.14 8.58 8.44
N ILE A 246 3.90 8.63 7.94
CA ILE A 246 3.46 9.71 7.05
C ILE A 246 3.42 11.03 7.80
N THR A 247 2.88 11.05 9.02
CA THR A 247 2.83 12.26 9.85
C THR A 247 4.22 12.82 10.13
N ASP A 248 5.16 11.97 10.56
CA ASP A 248 6.54 12.37 10.83
C ASP A 248 7.22 12.94 9.58
N VAL A 249 7.00 12.33 8.41
CA VAL A 249 7.55 12.83 7.15
C VAL A 249 7.02 14.21 6.80
N LEU A 250 5.70 14.41 6.92
CA LEU A 250 5.06 15.69 6.61
C LEU A 250 5.49 16.78 7.59
N GLN A 251 5.62 16.46 8.89
CA GLN A 251 6.10 17.40 9.90
C GLN A 251 7.57 17.79 9.67
N LYS A 252 8.44 16.82 9.37
CA LYS A 252 9.87 17.07 9.09
C LYS A 252 10.09 17.77 7.75
N ASN A 253 9.15 17.68 6.80
CA ASN A 253 9.28 18.21 5.45
C ASN A 253 8.00 18.95 5.00
N PRO A 254 7.65 20.08 5.62
CA PRO A 254 6.36 20.75 5.40
C PRO A 254 6.11 21.17 3.94
N GLY A 255 7.16 21.39 3.15
CA GLY A 255 7.02 21.71 1.71
C GLY A 255 6.45 20.56 0.85
N LEU A 256 6.37 19.33 1.38
CA LEU A 256 5.78 18.19 0.67
C LEU A 256 4.31 18.40 0.33
N SER A 257 3.55 19.11 1.16
CA SER A 257 2.14 19.41 0.87
C SER A 257 1.96 20.23 -0.41
N THR A 258 2.99 20.97 -0.83
CA THR A 258 2.98 21.76 -2.07
C THR A 258 3.48 20.95 -3.27
N VAL A 259 4.58 20.21 -3.13
CA VAL A 259 5.19 19.49 -4.26
C VAL A 259 4.54 18.14 -4.55
N ALA A 260 3.92 17.52 -3.54
CA ALA A 260 3.27 16.22 -3.60
C ALA A 260 1.92 16.26 -2.85
N PRO A 261 0.94 17.06 -3.32
CA PRO A 261 -0.33 17.26 -2.60
C PRO A 261 -1.10 15.96 -2.38
N ASN A 262 -0.92 14.95 -3.23
CA ASN A 262 -1.58 13.64 -3.10
C ASN A 262 -0.90 12.71 -2.07
N PHE A 263 0.22 13.13 -1.46
CA PHE A 263 0.86 12.43 -0.36
C PHE A 263 0.42 13.04 0.97
N ASN A 264 -0.75 12.65 1.45
CA ASN A 264 -1.29 13.17 2.70
C ASN A 264 -2.29 12.17 3.33
N LEU A 265 -2.65 12.39 4.60
CA LEU A 265 -3.60 11.53 5.33
C LEU A 265 -5.08 11.96 5.16
N LYS A 266 -5.34 13.17 4.67
CA LYS A 266 -6.65 13.82 4.63
C LYS A 266 -7.46 13.48 3.37
#